data_AF-A0AAP3E8K6-F1
#
_entry.id   AF-A0AAP3E8K6-F1
#
_cell.length_a   1.000
_cell.length_b   1.000
_cell.length_c   1.000
_cell.angle_alpha   90.00
_cell.angle_beta   90.00
_cell.angle_gamma   90.00
#
_symmetry.space_group_name_H-M   'P 1'
#
loop_
_entity.id
_entity.type
_entity.pdbx_description
1 polymer ?
#
loop_
_entity_poly.entity_id
_entity_poly.type
_entity_poly.pdbx_seq_one_letter_code
_entity_poly.pdbx_strand_id
1 'polypeptide(L)'
;MNTNGCLRLALEGFRQRLLVAENEQFLSRIGSSAFRMTDVKHYRSEIYSLVNAGLIKNVPVGRRRDYVVSKRGRELLKEVENTADDELPTREMVFTVEENINALESIGVQMVEFIPADYDVTREQIVSLESVGLVEKTSDGPGVLDRYQYTDEMLSVFASIE
;
A
#
# COMPACT_ATOMS: atom_id res chain seq x y z
N MET A 1 -13.85 2.49 19.00
CA MET A 1 -13.29 1.52 18.03
C MET A 1 -11.79 1.59 18.13
N ASN A 2 -11.11 0.45 18.17
CA ASN A 2 -9.65 0.38 18.35
C ASN A 2 -8.98 0.69 17.00
N THR A 3 -8.56 1.93 16.78
CA THR A 3 -8.02 2.45 15.51
C THR A 3 -6.67 1.83 15.12
N ASN A 4 -5.91 1.32 16.10
CA ASN A 4 -4.56 0.76 15.92
C ASN A 4 -4.48 -0.50 15.03
N GLY A 5 -5.62 -1.15 14.72
CA GLY A 5 -5.66 -2.27 13.77
C GLY A 5 -5.93 -1.83 12.33
N CYS A 6 -6.56 -0.68 12.14
CA CYS A 6 -7.11 -0.26 10.85
C CYS A 6 -5.99 0.21 9.91
N LEU A 7 -5.04 1.01 10.41
CA LEU A 7 -3.96 1.54 9.55
C LEU A 7 -3.02 0.43 9.05
N ARG A 8 -2.75 -0.59 9.87
CA ARG A 8 -1.93 -1.74 9.48
C ARG A 8 -2.58 -2.56 8.37
N LEU A 9 -3.89 -2.73 8.40
CA LEU A 9 -4.65 -3.36 7.32
C LEU A 9 -4.62 -2.50 6.05
N ALA A 10 -4.76 -1.18 6.21
CA ALA A 10 -4.67 -0.22 5.11
C ALA A 10 -3.32 -0.33 4.38
N LEU A 11 -2.23 -0.32 5.16
CA LEU A 11 -0.85 -0.49 4.69
C LEU A 11 -0.66 -1.83 3.97
N GLU A 12 -1.24 -2.92 4.46
CA GLU A 12 -1.18 -4.20 3.76
C GLU A 12 -1.85 -4.12 2.39
N GLY A 13 -3.01 -3.46 2.29
CA GLY A 13 -3.66 -3.18 1.01
C GLY A 13 -2.81 -2.30 0.08
N PHE A 14 -2.08 -1.33 0.65
CA PHE A 14 -1.16 -0.46 -0.07
C PHE A 14 0.05 -1.21 -0.63
N ARG A 15 0.67 -2.08 0.19
CA ARG A 15 1.74 -3.01 -0.22
C ARG A 15 1.28 -3.95 -1.33
N GLN A 16 0.06 -4.49 -1.23
CA GLN A 16 -0.49 -5.38 -2.24
C GLN A 16 -0.66 -4.67 -3.59
N ARG A 17 -1.13 -3.40 -3.60
CA ARG A 17 -1.23 -2.59 -4.82
C ARG A 17 0.14 -2.39 -5.48
N LEU A 18 1.17 -2.02 -4.70
CA LEU A 18 2.54 -1.92 -5.19
C LEU A 18 3.04 -3.24 -5.78
N LEU A 19 2.85 -4.35 -5.08
CA LEU A 19 3.28 -5.66 -5.56
C LEU A 19 2.59 -6.06 -6.88
N VAL A 20 1.31 -5.71 -7.05
CA VAL A 20 0.60 -5.96 -8.30
C VAL A 20 1.13 -5.07 -9.41
N ALA A 21 1.32 -3.77 -9.17
CA ALA A 21 1.90 -2.83 -10.14
C ALA A 21 3.28 -3.29 -10.63
N GLU A 22 4.18 -3.66 -9.71
CA GLU A 22 5.52 -4.15 -10.06
C GLU A 22 5.51 -5.47 -10.86
N ASN A 23 4.41 -6.23 -10.78
CA ASN A 23 4.30 -7.56 -11.39
C ASN A 23 3.16 -7.65 -12.41
N GLU A 24 2.62 -6.52 -12.88
CA GLU A 24 1.44 -6.44 -13.73
C GLU A 24 1.60 -7.32 -14.98
N GLN A 25 2.67 -7.12 -15.75
CA GLN A 25 2.94 -7.90 -16.96
C GLN A 25 2.98 -9.41 -16.72
N PHE A 26 3.57 -9.84 -15.59
CA PHE A 26 3.61 -11.25 -15.21
C PHE A 26 2.22 -11.76 -14.87
N LEU A 27 1.47 -11.02 -14.04
CA LEU A 27 0.13 -11.36 -13.59
C LEU A 27 -0.88 -11.40 -14.75
N SER A 28 -0.85 -10.43 -15.66
CA SER A 28 -1.72 -10.38 -16.84
C SER A 28 -1.40 -11.52 -17.82
N ARG A 29 -0.12 -11.92 -17.93
CA ARG A 29 0.29 -13.06 -18.78
C ARG A 29 -0.23 -14.40 -18.26
N ILE A 30 -0.19 -14.64 -16.95
CA ILE A 30 -0.71 -15.90 -16.37
C ILE A 30 -2.25 -15.89 -16.27
N GLY A 31 -2.84 -14.70 -16.13
CA GLY A 31 -4.29 -14.49 -16.05
C GLY A 31 -4.95 -15.31 -14.95
N SER A 32 -6.08 -15.94 -15.29
CA SER A 32 -6.84 -16.80 -14.35
C SER A 32 -6.40 -18.26 -14.34
N SER A 33 -5.39 -18.64 -15.14
CA SER A 33 -5.01 -20.03 -15.33
C SER A 33 -4.11 -20.52 -14.20
N ALA A 34 -4.26 -21.79 -13.85
CA ALA A 34 -3.30 -22.44 -12.97
C ALA A 34 -1.96 -22.63 -13.71
N PHE A 35 -0.84 -22.37 -13.04
CA PHE A 35 0.50 -22.51 -13.58
C PHE A 35 1.40 -23.29 -12.62
N ARG A 36 2.49 -23.86 -13.12
CA ARG A 36 3.48 -24.56 -12.28
C ARG A 36 4.69 -23.69 -12.05
N MET A 37 5.25 -23.76 -10.85
CA MET A 37 6.51 -23.08 -10.50
C MET A 37 7.66 -23.44 -11.45
N THR A 38 7.68 -24.67 -11.98
CA THR A 38 8.70 -25.11 -12.96
C THR A 38 8.67 -24.30 -14.25
N ASP A 39 7.49 -23.83 -14.65
CA ASP A 39 7.24 -23.18 -15.93
C ASP A 39 7.60 -21.68 -15.87
N VAL A 40 7.67 -21.13 -14.66
CA VAL A 40 7.95 -19.73 -14.35
C VAL A 40 9.11 -19.57 -13.36
N LYS A 41 10.07 -20.50 -13.40
CA LYS A 41 11.19 -20.58 -12.45
C LYS A 41 12.01 -19.29 -12.29
N HIS A 42 12.02 -18.44 -13.32
CA HIS A 42 12.72 -17.16 -13.34
C HIS A 42 12.05 -16.09 -12.46
N TYR A 43 10.78 -16.28 -12.09
CA TYR A 43 9.98 -15.37 -11.25
C TYR A 43 9.79 -15.91 -9.83
N ARG A 44 10.68 -16.79 -9.37
CA ARG A 44 10.45 -17.58 -8.15
C ARG A 44 10.37 -16.69 -6.90
N SER A 45 11.21 -15.67 -6.79
CA SER A 45 11.18 -14.69 -5.70
C SER A 45 9.88 -13.91 -5.66
N GLU A 46 9.46 -13.42 -6.82
CA GLU A 46 8.26 -12.62 -7.05
C GLU A 46 7.02 -13.42 -6.67
N ILE A 47 6.95 -14.68 -7.11
CA ILE A 47 5.84 -15.57 -6.75
C ILE A 47 5.79 -15.81 -5.24
N TYR A 48 6.93 -15.95 -4.54
CA TYR A 48 6.91 -16.08 -3.08
C TYR A 48 6.37 -14.81 -2.41
N SER A 49 6.79 -13.62 -2.86
CA SER A 49 6.25 -12.36 -2.36
C SER A 49 4.74 -12.25 -2.60
N LEU A 50 4.28 -12.57 -3.81
CA LEU A 50 2.86 -12.56 -4.19
C LEU A 50 2.04 -13.63 -3.42
N VAL A 51 2.63 -14.79 -3.11
CA VAL A 51 1.98 -15.81 -2.28
C VAL A 51 1.87 -15.35 -0.83
N ASN A 52 2.94 -14.78 -0.27
CA ASN A 52 2.95 -14.28 1.10
C ASN A 52 1.94 -13.13 1.29
N ALA A 53 1.79 -12.28 0.28
CA ALA A 53 0.80 -11.21 0.23
C ALA A 53 -0.64 -11.70 -0.09
N GLY A 54 -0.86 -13.02 -0.28
CA GLY A 54 -2.18 -13.58 -0.59
C GLY A 54 -2.71 -13.27 -2.00
N LEU A 55 -1.88 -12.74 -2.89
CA LEU A 55 -2.20 -12.39 -4.28
C LEU A 55 -2.13 -13.60 -5.22
N ILE A 56 -1.32 -14.61 -4.87
CA ILE A 56 -1.28 -15.92 -5.52
C ILE A 56 -1.57 -16.99 -4.46
N LYS A 57 -2.33 -18.01 -4.83
CA LYS A 57 -2.63 -19.15 -3.95
C LYS A 57 -2.15 -20.47 -4.54
N ASN A 58 -1.76 -21.37 -3.64
CA ASN A 58 -1.43 -22.75 -3.97
C ASN A 58 -2.72 -23.56 -4.19
N VAL A 59 -2.77 -24.31 -5.28
CA VAL A 59 -3.83 -25.29 -5.59
C VAL A 59 -3.19 -26.68 -5.56
N PRO A 60 -3.54 -27.52 -4.59
CA PRO A 60 -3.01 -28.89 -4.53
C PRO A 60 -3.60 -29.73 -5.67
N VAL A 61 -2.73 -30.36 -6.47
CA VAL A 61 -3.11 -31.28 -7.55
C VAL A 61 -2.36 -32.59 -7.34
N GLY A 62 -2.96 -33.50 -6.58
CA GLY A 62 -2.33 -34.75 -6.15
C GLY A 62 -1.07 -34.49 -5.31
N ARG A 63 0.09 -35.00 -5.77
CA ARG A 63 1.40 -34.75 -5.12
C ARG A 63 2.10 -33.46 -5.59
N ARG A 64 1.50 -32.72 -6.53
CA ARG A 64 2.06 -31.50 -7.12
C ARG A 64 1.35 -30.25 -6.58
N ARG A 65 2.02 -29.11 -6.70
CA ARG A 65 1.47 -27.79 -6.37
C ARG A 65 1.37 -26.98 -7.65
N ASP A 66 0.16 -26.65 -8.04
CA ASP A 66 -0.12 -25.63 -9.03
C ASP A 66 -0.41 -24.31 -8.30
N TYR A 67 -0.28 -23.19 -8.99
CA TYR A 67 -0.44 -21.85 -8.46
C TYR A 67 -1.47 -21.12 -9.31
N VAL A 68 -2.28 -20.27 -8.70
CA VAL A 68 -3.25 -19.44 -9.42
C VAL A 68 -3.34 -18.08 -8.76
N VAL A 69 -3.57 -17.03 -9.56
CA VAL A 69 -3.88 -15.70 -9.02
C VAL A 69 -5.12 -15.82 -8.13
N SER A 70 -5.07 -15.25 -6.93
CA SER A 70 -6.17 -15.27 -5.97
C SER A 70 -7.32 -14.38 -6.47
N LYS A 71 -8.48 -14.41 -5.78
CA LYS A 71 -9.58 -13.49 -6.09
C LYS A 71 -9.11 -12.03 -5.89
N ARG A 72 -8.48 -11.76 -4.74
CA ARG A 72 -7.90 -10.46 -4.41
C ARG A 72 -6.83 -10.01 -5.41
N GLY A 73 -5.93 -10.91 -5.81
CA GLY A 73 -4.90 -10.60 -6.81
C GLY A 73 -5.49 -10.18 -8.16
N ARG A 74 -6.60 -10.79 -8.58
CA ARG A 74 -7.30 -10.39 -9.82
C ARG A 74 -8.05 -9.07 -9.70
N GLU A 75 -8.67 -8.82 -8.56
CA GLU A 75 -9.36 -7.56 -8.28
C GLU A 75 -8.36 -6.39 -8.32
N LEU A 76 -7.25 -6.53 -7.60
CA LEU A 76 -6.18 -5.54 -7.61
C LEU A 76 -5.50 -5.39 -8.97
N LEU A 77 -5.29 -6.48 -9.72
CA LEU A 77 -4.75 -6.38 -11.08
C LEU A 77 -5.66 -5.54 -11.96
N LYS A 78 -6.97 -5.76 -11.89
CA LYS A 78 -7.94 -4.94 -12.62
C LYS A 78 -7.93 -3.49 -12.15
N GLU A 79 -7.84 -3.23 -10.84
CA GLU A 79 -7.72 -1.87 -10.32
C GLU A 79 -6.48 -1.18 -10.93
N VAL A 80 -5.31 -1.81 -10.81
CA VAL A 80 -4.03 -1.30 -11.34
C VAL A 80 -4.07 -1.07 -12.85
N GLU A 81 -4.61 -2.01 -13.63
CA GLU A 81 -4.76 -1.87 -15.09
C GLU A 81 -5.65 -0.67 -15.50
N ASN A 82 -6.49 -0.14 -14.59
CA ASN A 82 -7.36 1.02 -14.83
C ASN A 82 -6.90 2.29 -14.10
N THR A 83 -5.79 2.24 -13.36
CA THR A 83 -5.23 3.36 -12.61
C THR A 83 -4.07 3.96 -13.41
N ALA A 84 -3.97 5.29 -13.42
CA ALA A 84 -2.84 5.93 -14.09
C ALA A 84 -1.52 5.64 -13.33
N ASP A 85 -0.40 5.48 -14.05
CA ASP A 85 0.88 5.08 -13.45
C ASP A 85 1.34 6.00 -12.32
N ASP A 86 1.03 7.29 -12.40
CA ASP A 86 1.35 8.32 -11.40
C ASP A 86 0.47 8.28 -10.15
N GLU A 87 -0.67 7.57 -10.20
CA GLU A 87 -1.56 7.34 -9.06
C GLU A 87 -1.22 6.03 -8.32
N LEU A 88 -0.28 5.23 -8.84
CA LEU A 88 0.13 3.98 -8.21
C LEU A 88 1.11 4.22 -7.07
N PRO A 89 1.03 3.41 -5.99
CA PRO A 89 1.99 3.50 -4.90
C PRO A 89 3.41 3.24 -5.38
N THR A 90 4.35 4.03 -4.87
CA THR A 90 5.78 3.77 -5.03
C THR A 90 6.35 3.00 -3.83
N ARG A 91 7.52 2.38 -4.02
CA ARG A 91 8.28 1.76 -2.91
C ARG A 91 8.58 2.76 -1.79
N GLU A 92 8.93 3.99 -2.15
CA GLU A 92 9.28 5.04 -1.21
C GLU A 92 8.07 5.43 -0.36
N MET A 93 6.89 5.61 -0.97
CA MET A 93 5.65 5.87 -0.24
C MET A 93 5.32 4.75 0.74
N VAL A 94 5.37 3.49 0.31
CA VAL A 94 5.09 2.33 1.19
C VAL A 94 6.05 2.32 2.38
N PHE A 95 7.34 2.52 2.12
CA PHE A 95 8.37 2.56 3.15
C PHE A 95 8.14 3.72 4.14
N THR A 96 7.86 4.92 3.63
CA THR A 96 7.58 6.09 4.47
C THR A 96 6.36 5.87 5.37
N VAL A 97 5.28 5.28 4.86
CA VAL A 97 4.09 4.94 5.69
C VAL A 97 4.45 3.93 6.77
N GLU A 98 5.28 2.93 6.46
CA GLU A 98 5.73 1.92 7.42
C GLU A 98 6.54 2.52 8.57
N GLU A 99 7.52 3.37 8.24
CA GLU A 99 8.37 4.02 9.24
C GLU A 99 7.57 4.96 10.14
N ASN A 100 6.55 5.62 9.58
CA ASN A 100 5.75 6.63 10.28
C ASN A 100 4.40 6.11 10.77
N ILE A 101 4.17 4.79 10.76
CA ILE A 101 2.84 4.22 11.05
C ILE A 101 2.30 4.61 12.43
N ASN A 102 3.16 4.70 13.44
CA ASN A 102 2.74 5.08 14.80
C ASN A 102 2.34 6.56 14.89
N ALA A 103 3.01 7.44 14.14
CA ALA A 103 2.65 8.85 14.06
C ALA A 103 1.31 9.03 13.35
N LEU A 104 1.12 8.32 12.23
CA LEU A 104 -0.14 8.31 11.48
C LEU A 104 -1.31 7.71 12.30
N GLU A 105 -1.06 6.65 13.09
CA GLU A 105 -2.03 6.11 14.05
C GLU A 105 -2.41 7.13 15.13
N SER A 106 -1.45 7.93 15.59
CA SER A 106 -1.67 8.96 16.61
C SER A 106 -2.50 10.13 16.08
N ILE A 107 -2.23 10.59 14.85
CA ILE A 107 -3.03 11.61 14.17
C ILE A 107 -4.45 11.09 13.88
N GLY A 108 -4.55 9.85 13.39
CA GLY A 108 -5.80 9.19 13.04
C GLY A 108 -6.21 9.42 11.57
N VAL A 109 -6.97 8.46 11.04
CA VAL A 109 -7.31 8.35 9.60
C VAL A 109 -8.50 9.22 9.16
N GLN A 110 -9.25 9.79 10.10
CA GLN A 110 -10.43 10.63 9.82
C GLN A 110 -10.15 12.13 9.92
N MET A 111 -8.89 12.52 10.18
CA MET A 111 -8.52 13.92 10.32
C MET A 111 -8.42 14.58 8.94
N VAL A 112 -9.04 15.75 8.82
CA VAL A 112 -8.98 16.57 7.59
C VAL A 112 -7.77 17.51 7.65
N GLU A 113 -7.50 18.11 8.82
CA GLU A 113 -6.32 18.91 9.09
C GLU A 113 -5.79 18.59 10.49
N PHE A 114 -4.48 18.72 10.70
CA PHE A 114 -3.84 18.49 11.99
C PHE A 114 -2.64 19.41 12.23
N ILE A 115 -2.32 19.62 13.51
CA ILE A 115 -1.09 20.30 13.96
C ILE A 115 -0.16 19.21 14.52
N PRO A 116 1.04 18.99 13.97
CA PRO A 116 1.91 17.87 14.37
C PRO A 116 2.24 17.83 15.87
N ALA A 117 2.35 19.01 16.49
CA ALA A 117 2.64 19.16 17.91
C ALA A 117 1.54 18.61 18.83
N ASP A 118 0.29 18.51 18.37
CA ASP A 118 -0.83 17.97 19.15
C ASP A 118 -0.79 16.44 19.25
N TYR A 119 0.05 15.79 18.45
CA TYR A 119 0.11 14.33 18.28
C TYR A 119 1.52 13.76 18.52
N ASP A 120 2.41 14.52 19.16
CA ASP A 120 3.81 14.14 19.39
C ASP A 120 4.57 13.76 18.11
N VAL A 121 4.20 14.33 16.96
CA VAL A 121 4.85 14.05 15.67
C VAL A 121 6.03 14.98 15.48
N THR A 122 7.21 14.41 15.22
CA THR A 122 8.45 15.19 15.06
C THR A 122 8.53 15.87 13.69
N ARG A 123 9.39 16.89 13.59
CA ARG A 123 9.61 17.58 12.31
C ARG A 123 10.14 16.64 11.24
N GLU A 124 11.02 15.71 11.60
CA GLU A 124 11.58 14.71 10.68
C GLU A 124 10.50 13.80 10.10
N GLN A 125 9.53 13.37 10.93
CA GLN A 125 8.41 12.55 10.48
C GLN A 125 7.51 13.30 9.49
N ILE A 126 7.20 14.57 9.77
CA ILE A 126 6.44 15.42 8.84
C ILE A 126 7.20 15.61 7.53
N VAL A 127 8.49 15.95 7.59
CA VAL A 127 9.31 16.15 6.39
C VAL A 127 9.39 14.86 5.56
N SER A 128 9.48 13.70 6.21
CA SER A 128 9.48 12.40 5.54
C SER A 128 8.15 12.11 4.84
N LEU A 129 7.01 12.41 5.48
CA LEU A 129 5.69 12.26 4.87
C LEU A 129 5.45 13.26 3.72
N GLU A 130 5.90 14.50 3.89
CA GLU A 130 5.80 15.59 2.92
C GLU A 130 6.67 15.31 1.67
N SER A 131 7.86 14.76 1.85
CA SER A 131 8.80 14.50 0.74
C SER A 131 8.28 13.48 -0.28
N VAL A 132 7.35 12.61 0.14
CA VAL A 132 6.68 11.63 -0.73
C VAL A 132 5.24 12.02 -1.07
N GLY A 133 4.84 13.26 -0.76
CA GLY A 133 3.53 13.80 -1.10
C GLY A 133 2.36 13.13 -0.36
N LEU A 134 2.56 12.62 0.86
CA LEU A 134 1.48 12.02 1.67
C LEU A 134 0.78 13.03 2.59
N VAL A 135 1.47 14.12 2.91
CA VAL A 135 0.91 15.25 3.64
C VAL A 135 1.35 16.53 2.97
N GLU A 136 0.55 17.57 3.11
CA GLU A 136 0.90 18.91 2.63
C GLU A 136 0.56 19.97 3.66
N LYS A 137 1.32 21.07 3.63
CA LYS A 137 1.13 22.19 4.55
C LYS A 137 -0.01 23.08 4.08
N THR A 138 -1.00 23.34 4.93
CA THR A 138 -2.20 24.13 4.56
C THR A 138 -2.16 25.59 4.99
N SER A 139 -1.30 25.97 5.93
CA SER A 139 -1.20 27.36 6.38
C SER A 139 0.24 27.79 6.66
N ASP A 140 0.60 28.96 6.13
CA ASP A 140 1.83 29.69 6.46
C ASP A 140 1.49 31.06 7.06
N GLY A 141 1.98 31.34 8.28
CA GLY A 141 1.82 32.64 8.92
C GLY A 141 2.75 32.80 10.13
N PRO A 142 3.43 33.94 10.30
CA PRO A 142 4.31 34.16 11.44
C PRO A 142 3.50 34.12 12.74
N GLY A 143 3.90 33.22 13.66
CA GLY A 143 3.25 33.02 14.95
C GLY A 143 2.05 32.07 14.96
N VAL A 144 1.73 31.44 13.81
CA VAL A 144 0.74 30.37 13.71
C VAL A 144 1.47 29.02 13.69
N LEU A 145 0.96 28.04 14.44
CA LEU A 145 1.48 26.67 14.37
C LEU A 145 1.21 26.10 12.96
N ASP A 146 2.21 25.42 12.40
CA ASP A 146 2.08 24.79 11.09
C ASP A 146 0.93 23.76 11.09
N ARG A 147 0.03 23.89 10.10
CA ARG A 147 -1.05 22.94 9.85
C ARG A 147 -0.76 22.13 8.61
N TYR A 148 -1.13 20.86 8.67
CA TYR A 148 -0.99 19.90 7.60
C TYR A 148 -2.33 19.20 7.34
N GLN A 149 -2.49 18.71 6.12
CA GLN A 149 -3.56 17.79 5.76
C GLN A 149 -3.00 16.58 5.04
N TYR A 150 -3.78 15.49 5.05
CA TYR A 150 -3.49 14.34 4.20
C TYR A 150 -3.80 14.67 2.75
N THR A 151 -2.93 14.25 1.84
CA THR A 151 -3.16 14.34 0.40
C THR A 151 -4.08 13.23 -0.08
N ASP A 152 -4.58 13.33 -1.32
CA ASP A 152 -5.41 12.29 -1.94
C ASP A 152 -4.68 10.95 -2.00
N GLU A 153 -3.35 10.95 -2.17
CA GLU A 153 -2.51 9.77 -2.13
C GLU A 153 -2.59 9.08 -0.78
N MET A 154 -2.47 9.82 0.33
CA MET A 154 -2.58 9.25 1.67
C MET A 154 -4.01 8.83 2.00
N LEU A 155 -5.02 9.56 1.53
CA LEU A 155 -6.42 9.14 1.66
C LEU A 155 -6.69 7.83 0.90
N SER A 156 -6.03 7.62 -0.25
CA SER A 156 -6.09 6.35 -0.99
C SER A 156 -5.50 5.18 -0.19
N VAL A 157 -4.51 5.43 0.68
CA VAL A 157 -3.97 4.45 1.64
C VAL A 157 -5.04 4.10 2.66
N PHE A 158 -5.81 5.06 3.15
CA PHE A 158 -6.87 4.80 4.14
C PHE A 158 -8.12 4.15 3.55
N ALA A 159 -8.41 4.36 2.27
CA ALA A 159 -9.59 3.80 1.60
C ALA A 159 -9.63 2.25 1.62
N SER A 160 -8.50 1.56 1.87
CA SER A 160 -8.47 0.11 2.06
C SER A 160 -8.99 -0.37 3.43
N ILE A 161 -9.50 0.52 4.28
CA ILE A 161 -10.04 0.22 5.62
C ILE A 161 -11.57 -0.05 5.60
N GLU A 162 -12.28 0.22 4.50
CA GLU A 162 -13.74 0.03 4.38
C GLU A 162 -14.19 -1.44 4.21
#